data_AF-A0AA95HK93-F1
#
_entry.id   AF-A0AA95HK93-F1
#
_cell.length_a   1.000
_cell.length_b   1.000
_cell.length_c   1.000
_cell.angle_alpha   90.00
_cell.angle_beta   90.00
_cell.angle_gamma   90.00
#
_symmetry.space_group_name_H-M   'P 1'
#
loop_
_entity.id
_entity.type
_entity.pdbx_description
1 polymer ?
#
loop_
_entity_poly.entity_id
_entity_poly.type
_entity_poly.pdbx_seq_one_letter_code
_entity_poly.pdbx_strand_id
1 'polypeptide(L)'
;MIQIGANDGKYEYSKESGKDFIFDFLLTNPYWQAVLVEPIPSVFTELKKNYSQHKNQIAFVNNAITERTETRELEISGKEGKNSSFFKRPQSLIGKIRSILKHNNKIKINVNCISYNELCSIQNLKEVDFIKIDAEGYDEIIIESILHTDQSNLIPKVFFWEKNTHTNNTCEEKLSNLGYHIFLSGLNKSGNYMDRVAIHSSIL
;
A
#
# COMPACT_ATOMS: atom_id res chain seq x y z
N MET A 1 -5.71 -9.03 8.44
CA MET A 1 -5.14 -8.49 7.18
C MET A 1 -4.53 -7.11 7.40
N ILE A 2 -3.64 -6.68 6.51
CA ILE A 2 -3.08 -5.32 6.51
C ILE A 2 -3.27 -4.71 5.11
N GLN A 3 -3.63 -3.43 5.05
CA GLN A 3 -3.58 -2.61 3.83
C GLN A 3 -2.67 -1.41 4.07
N ILE A 4 -1.59 -1.33 3.29
CA ILE A 4 -0.65 -0.22 3.29
C ILE A 4 -0.92 0.66 2.07
N GLY A 5 -1.07 1.97 2.29
CA GLY A 5 -1.54 2.89 1.25
C GLY A 5 -3.04 2.75 1.03
N ALA A 6 -3.80 2.79 2.14
CA ALA A 6 -5.24 2.60 2.09
C ALA A 6 -5.98 3.77 1.43
N ASN A 7 -5.39 4.97 1.32
CA ASN A 7 -6.05 6.16 0.82
C ASN A 7 -7.39 6.40 1.56
N ASP A 8 -8.45 6.81 0.87
CA ASP A 8 -9.82 6.91 1.41
C ASP A 8 -10.45 5.52 1.70
N GLY A 9 -9.77 4.46 1.27
CA GLY A 9 -10.08 3.04 1.43
C GLY A 9 -11.41 2.60 0.82
N LYS A 10 -12.03 3.42 -0.03
CA LYS A 10 -13.30 3.12 -0.71
C LYS A 10 -13.12 3.07 -2.22
N TYR A 11 -12.24 3.89 -2.78
CA TYR A 11 -12.12 4.06 -4.22
C TYR A 11 -10.72 3.82 -4.76
N GLU A 12 -10.62 2.99 -5.80
CA GLU A 12 -9.43 2.78 -6.61
C GLU A 12 -9.69 3.28 -8.03
N TYR A 13 -9.44 4.57 -8.24
CA TYR A 13 -9.85 5.30 -9.44
C TYR A 13 -9.14 4.86 -10.73
N SER A 14 -8.07 4.07 -10.63
CA SER A 14 -7.38 3.48 -11.77
C SER A 14 -8.07 2.21 -12.29
N LYS A 15 -8.94 1.58 -11.49
CA LYS A 15 -9.66 0.35 -11.86
C LYS A 15 -11.03 0.63 -12.46
N GLU A 16 -11.51 -0.31 -13.27
CA GLU A 16 -12.79 -0.19 -14.00
C GLU A 16 -13.99 -0.03 -13.05
N SER A 17 -14.00 -0.77 -11.94
CA SER A 17 -15.04 -0.65 -10.91
C SER A 17 -14.96 0.67 -10.12
N GLY A 18 -13.79 1.31 -10.12
CA GLY A 18 -13.48 2.49 -9.32
C GLY A 18 -13.45 2.23 -7.80
N LYS A 19 -13.63 0.99 -7.34
CA LYS A 19 -13.79 0.64 -5.92
C LYS A 19 -12.61 -0.14 -5.39
N ASP A 20 -12.25 0.12 -4.14
CA ASP A 20 -11.34 -0.73 -3.37
C ASP A 20 -12.08 -2.02 -2.96
N PHE A 21 -11.55 -3.17 -3.35
CA PHE A 21 -12.18 -4.46 -3.04
C PHE A 21 -12.13 -4.80 -1.55
N ILE A 22 -11.18 -4.25 -0.78
CA ILE A 22 -11.08 -4.48 0.66
C ILE A 22 -12.28 -3.86 1.38
N PHE A 23 -12.79 -2.72 0.90
CA PHE A 23 -13.97 -2.05 1.47
C PHE A 23 -15.19 -2.98 1.49
N ASP A 24 -15.55 -3.52 0.32
CA ASP A 24 -16.72 -4.39 0.14
C ASP A 24 -16.47 -5.77 0.80
N PHE A 25 -15.23 -6.27 0.77
CA PHE A 25 -14.85 -7.51 1.45
C PHE A 25 -15.06 -7.42 2.96
N LEU A 26 -14.54 -6.38 3.62
CA LEU A 26 -14.69 -6.23 5.08
C LEU A 26 -16.17 -6.03 5.46
N LEU A 27 -16.93 -5.29 4.66
CA LEU A 27 -18.36 -5.05 4.90
C LEU A 27 -19.17 -6.35 4.96
N THR A 28 -18.82 -7.33 4.12
CA THR A 28 -19.50 -8.63 4.02
C THR A 28 -18.90 -9.71 4.93
N ASN A 29 -17.74 -9.44 5.55
CA ASN A 29 -17.00 -10.41 6.36
C ASN A 29 -16.70 -9.83 7.77
N PRO A 30 -17.71 -9.66 8.64
CA PRO A 30 -17.59 -8.86 9.88
C PRO A 30 -16.60 -9.41 10.93
N TYR A 31 -16.20 -10.68 10.82
CA TYR A 31 -15.24 -11.31 11.72
C TYR A 31 -13.78 -11.07 11.32
N TRP A 32 -13.53 -10.56 10.12
CA TRP A 32 -12.17 -10.26 9.68
C TRP A 32 -11.62 -9.03 10.41
N GLN A 33 -10.38 -9.16 10.86
CA GLN A 33 -9.62 -8.07 11.49
C GLN A 33 -8.72 -7.40 10.45
N ALA A 34 -8.62 -6.09 10.50
CA ALA A 34 -7.85 -5.31 9.54
C ALA A 34 -7.03 -4.20 10.21
N VAL A 35 -5.85 -3.93 9.65
CA VAL A 35 -5.06 -2.73 9.92
C VAL A 35 -4.98 -1.94 8.62
N LEU A 36 -5.52 -0.72 8.61
CA LEU A 36 -5.52 0.17 7.45
C LEU A 36 -4.56 1.34 7.69
N VAL A 37 -3.61 1.52 6.80
CA VAL A 37 -2.51 2.48 6.95
C VAL A 37 -2.58 3.56 5.87
N GLU A 38 -2.65 4.83 6.28
CA GLU A 38 -2.65 5.98 5.37
C GLU A 38 -1.86 7.15 6.00
N PRO A 39 -0.73 7.58 5.41
CA PRO A 39 0.13 8.61 5.99
C PRO A 39 -0.41 10.04 5.89
N ILE A 40 -1.28 10.37 4.94
CA ILE A 40 -1.75 11.74 4.70
C ILE A 40 -2.91 12.06 5.67
N PRO A 41 -2.77 13.00 6.63
CA PRO A 41 -3.75 13.16 7.73
C PRO A 41 -5.19 13.47 7.28
N SER A 42 -5.36 14.27 6.21
CA SER A 42 -6.69 14.58 5.68
C SER A 42 -7.36 13.36 5.05
N VAL A 43 -6.59 12.54 4.33
CA VAL A 43 -7.07 11.32 3.68
C VAL A 43 -7.35 10.24 4.73
N PHE A 44 -6.47 10.10 5.73
CA PHE A 44 -6.67 9.23 6.88
C PHE A 44 -7.97 9.54 7.65
N THR A 45 -8.34 10.82 7.76
CA THR A 45 -9.60 11.21 8.38
C THR A 45 -10.80 10.74 7.55
N GLU A 46 -10.71 10.82 6.22
CA GLU A 46 -11.72 10.32 5.30
C GLU A 46 -11.83 8.79 5.33
N LEU A 47 -10.70 8.09 5.38
CA LEU A 47 -10.64 6.63 5.56
C LEU A 47 -11.46 6.18 6.77
N LYS A 48 -11.22 6.77 7.95
CA LYS A 48 -11.98 6.44 9.16
C LYS A 48 -13.47 6.70 9.00
N LYS A 49 -13.84 7.79 8.33
CA LYS A 49 -15.24 8.13 8.06
C LYS A 49 -15.90 7.10 7.13
N ASN A 50 -15.21 6.69 6.08
CA ASN A 50 -15.73 5.73 5.10
C ASN A 50 -15.98 4.35 5.72
N TYR A 51 -15.16 3.94 6.68
CA TYR A 51 -15.31 2.66 7.39
C TYR A 51 -16.22 2.73 8.62
N SER A 52 -16.90 3.85 8.88
CA SER A 52 -17.72 4.05 10.09
C SER A 52 -18.91 3.09 10.25
N GLN A 53 -19.35 2.46 9.15
CA GLN A 53 -20.44 1.47 9.15
C GLN A 53 -19.96 0.02 9.24
N HIS A 54 -18.65 -0.22 9.13
CA HIS A 54 -18.07 -1.56 9.25
C HIS A 54 -18.12 -2.03 10.69
N LYS A 55 -18.54 -3.28 10.89
CA LYS A 55 -18.67 -3.91 12.22
C LYS A 55 -17.42 -4.68 12.66
N ASN A 56 -16.42 -4.73 11.79
CA ASN A 56 -15.15 -5.39 11.97
C ASN A 56 -14.31 -4.73 13.07
N GLN A 57 -13.35 -5.48 13.61
CA GLN A 57 -12.26 -4.91 14.38
C GLN A 57 -11.22 -4.33 13.41
N ILE A 58 -11.30 -3.02 13.17
CA ILE A 58 -10.40 -2.30 12.26
C ILE A 58 -9.55 -1.33 13.06
N ALA A 59 -8.22 -1.50 12.97
CA ALA A 59 -7.26 -0.52 13.43
C ALA A 59 -6.88 0.43 12.29
N PHE A 60 -6.71 1.70 12.61
CA PHE A 60 -6.33 2.74 11.65
C PHE A 60 -5.00 3.37 12.10
N VAL A 61 -4.02 3.41 11.21
CA VAL A 61 -2.67 3.93 11.48
C VAL A 61 -2.34 5.09 10.55
N ASN A 62 -2.01 6.25 11.12
CA ASN A 62 -1.64 7.45 10.37
C ASN A 62 -0.11 7.61 10.31
N ASN A 63 0.55 6.62 9.69
CA ASN A 63 1.98 6.58 9.48
C ASN A 63 2.27 6.07 8.07
N ALA A 64 3.44 6.40 7.52
CA ALA A 64 3.98 5.67 6.38
C ALA A 64 4.69 4.42 6.88
N ILE A 65 4.63 3.33 6.10
CA ILE A 65 5.45 2.14 6.36
C ILE A 65 6.73 2.25 5.56
N THR A 66 7.87 2.23 6.25
CA THR A 66 9.20 2.29 5.66
C THR A 66 10.10 1.27 6.35
N GLU A 67 11.41 1.35 6.13
CA GLU A 67 12.40 0.44 6.71
C GLU A 67 12.72 0.79 8.18
N ARG A 68 12.37 1.99 8.65
CA ARG A 68 12.76 2.47 9.99
C ARG A 68 11.88 3.60 10.50
N THR A 69 11.88 3.76 11.82
CA THR A 69 11.17 4.82 12.53
C THR A 69 11.87 6.16 12.32
N GLU A 70 11.20 7.10 11.68
CA GLU A 70 11.69 8.47 11.50
C GLU A 70 10.57 9.40 11.03
N THR A 71 10.88 10.69 10.87
CA THR A 71 10.01 11.63 10.14
C THR A 71 10.60 11.86 8.76
N ARG A 72 9.80 11.68 7.70
CA ARG A 72 10.20 11.97 6.31
C ARG A 72 9.29 13.01 5.69
N GLU A 73 9.85 13.81 4.78
CA GLU A 73 9.09 14.71 3.93
C GLU A 73 8.43 13.89 2.80
N LEU A 74 7.11 13.97 2.72
CA LEU A 74 6.30 13.38 1.64
C LEU A 74 5.85 14.49 0.70
N GLU A 75 6.19 14.37 -0.59
CA GLU A 75 5.62 15.24 -1.61
C GLU A 75 4.24 14.72 -2.00
N ILE A 76 3.21 15.55 -1.85
CA ILE A 76 1.82 15.26 -2.17
C ILE A 76 1.44 15.99 -3.46
N SER A 77 0.84 15.26 -4.38
CA SER A 77 0.26 15.85 -5.58
C SER A 77 -0.97 15.06 -6.05
N GLY A 78 -1.76 15.65 -6.94
CA GLY A 78 -3.01 15.06 -7.41
C GLY A 78 -4.15 15.17 -6.40
N LYS A 79 -5.36 14.78 -6.83
CA LYS A 79 -6.54 14.76 -5.95
C LYS A 79 -6.33 13.76 -4.82
N GLU A 80 -6.57 14.18 -3.58
CA GLU A 80 -6.43 13.33 -2.37
C GLU A 80 -5.03 12.70 -2.23
N GLY A 81 -3.99 13.29 -2.82
CA GLY A 81 -2.62 12.80 -2.66
C GLY A 81 -2.27 11.50 -3.40
N LYS A 82 -3.06 11.08 -4.40
CA LYS A 82 -2.85 9.90 -5.28
C LYS A 82 -1.60 9.89 -6.16
N ASN A 83 -0.68 10.81 -5.91
CA ASN A 83 0.61 10.87 -6.56
C ASN A 83 1.63 11.31 -5.52
N SER A 84 1.45 10.83 -4.29
CA SER A 84 2.36 11.12 -3.19
C SER A 84 3.58 10.23 -3.32
N SER A 85 4.77 10.73 -2.99
CA SER A 85 5.98 9.92 -3.09
C SER A 85 7.08 10.46 -2.20
N PHE A 86 7.87 9.53 -1.65
CA PHE A 86 9.17 9.84 -1.04
C PHE A 86 10.26 10.07 -2.09
N PHE A 87 10.06 9.60 -3.32
CA PHE A 87 11.05 9.73 -4.39
C PHE A 87 10.81 11.01 -5.18
N LYS A 88 11.89 11.75 -5.46
CA LYS A 88 11.84 12.84 -6.43
C LYS A 88 11.57 12.26 -7.82
N ARG A 89 10.32 12.36 -8.31
CA ARG A 89 10.01 11.98 -9.68
C ARG A 89 10.83 12.82 -10.66
N PRO A 90 11.64 12.24 -11.56
CA PRO A 90 12.38 13.00 -12.56
C PRO A 90 11.38 13.76 -13.44
N GLN A 91 11.52 15.08 -13.48
CA GLN A 91 10.61 15.94 -14.23
C GLN A 91 11.04 15.93 -15.71
N SER A 92 10.31 15.22 -16.56
CA SER A 92 10.46 15.41 -18.01
C SER A 92 10.05 16.85 -18.39
N LEU A 93 10.64 17.41 -19.45
CA LEU A 93 10.27 18.74 -19.97
C LEU A 93 8.76 18.88 -20.20
N ILE A 94 8.12 17.81 -20.71
CA ILE A 94 6.66 17.73 -20.90
C ILE A 94 5.92 17.69 -19.56
N GLY A 95 6.45 16.99 -18.55
CA GLY A 95 5.91 16.96 -17.20
C GLY A 95 5.97 18.33 -16.51
N LYS A 96 7.04 19.11 -16.76
CA LYS A 96 7.21 20.48 -16.26
C LYS A 96 6.21 21.44 -16.90
N ILE A 97 6.01 21.37 -18.21
CA ILE A 97 5.00 22.17 -18.93
C ILE A 97 3.59 21.81 -18.43
N ARG A 98 3.26 20.52 -18.28
CA ARG A 98 1.97 20.09 -17.73
C ARG A 98 1.74 20.52 -16.29
N SER A 99 2.77 20.51 -15.42
CA SER A 99 2.60 20.96 -14.04
C SER A 99 2.35 22.45 -13.94
N ILE A 100 3.02 23.24 -14.79
CA ILE A 100 2.80 24.70 -14.91
C ILE A 100 1.37 24.99 -15.39
N LEU A 101 0.89 24.25 -16.40
CA LEU A 101 -0.44 24.46 -16.98
C LEU A 101 -1.61 23.95 -16.11
N LYS A 102 -1.39 22.97 -15.22
CA LYS A 102 -2.46 22.35 -14.41
C LYS A 102 -2.63 22.94 -13.00
N HIS A 103 -1.86 23.93 -12.56
CA HIS A 103 -1.84 24.37 -11.15
C HIS A 103 -1.77 23.18 -10.17
N ASN A 104 -1.01 22.15 -10.51
CA ASN A 104 -0.78 21.03 -9.59
C ASN A 104 0.16 21.51 -8.49
N ASN A 105 -0.40 22.14 -7.46
CA ASN A 105 0.32 22.53 -6.26
C ASN A 105 0.86 21.27 -5.60
N LYS A 106 2.15 21.01 -5.79
CA LYS A 106 2.88 20.04 -4.99
C LYS A 106 3.00 20.61 -3.58
N ILE A 107 2.47 19.89 -2.60
CA ILE A 107 2.56 20.26 -1.19
C ILE A 107 3.52 19.28 -0.56
N LYS A 108 4.39 19.76 0.32
CA LYS A 108 5.28 18.92 1.11
C LYS A 108 4.75 18.88 2.53
N ILE A 109 4.61 17.68 3.08
CA ILE A 109 4.25 17.49 4.48
C ILE A 109 5.27 16.57 5.15
N ASN A 110 5.46 16.75 6.45
CA ASN A 110 6.21 15.79 7.25
C ASN A 110 5.26 14.69 7.72
N VAL A 111 5.61 13.43 7.48
CA VAL A 111 4.85 12.25 7.93
C VAL A 111 5.72 11.40 8.84
N ASN A 112 5.10 10.82 9.86
CA ASN A 112 5.75 9.83 10.70
C ASN A 112 5.84 8.51 9.95
N CYS A 113 7.02 7.93 9.94
CA CYS A 113 7.30 6.63 9.35
C CYS A 113 7.58 5.63 10.48
N ILE A 114 7.08 4.41 10.32
CA ILE A 114 7.38 3.28 11.21
C ILE A 114 7.76 2.06 10.37
N SER A 115 8.51 1.14 10.96
CA SER A 115 8.81 -0.13 10.31
C SER A 115 7.62 -1.08 10.33
N TYR A 116 7.63 -2.10 9.45
CA TYR A 116 6.64 -3.18 9.49
C TYR A 116 6.61 -3.90 10.86
N ASN A 117 7.78 -4.19 11.43
CA ASN A 117 7.89 -4.84 12.74
C ASN A 117 7.30 -3.96 13.86
N GLU A 118 7.53 -2.65 13.79
CA GLU A 118 6.96 -1.70 14.74
C GLU A 118 5.44 -1.59 14.60
N LEU A 119 4.91 -1.54 13.36
CA LEU A 119 3.47 -1.62 13.09
C LEU A 119 2.86 -2.86 13.77
N CYS A 120 3.45 -4.03 13.55
CA CYS A 120 2.96 -5.29 14.13
C CYS A 120 3.01 -5.25 15.66
N SER A 121 4.08 -4.70 16.24
CA SER A 121 4.25 -4.56 17.69
C SER A 121 3.20 -3.63 18.31
N ILE A 122 3.01 -2.42 17.76
CA ILE A 122 2.04 -1.44 18.27
C ILE A 122 0.60 -1.97 18.18
N GLN A 123 0.28 -2.69 17.11
CA GLN A 123 -1.04 -3.31 16.93
C GLN A 123 -1.16 -4.68 17.61
N ASN A 124 -0.11 -5.13 18.31
CA ASN A 124 -0.03 -6.44 18.98
C ASN A 124 -0.44 -7.61 18.07
N LEU A 125 -0.05 -7.56 16.80
CA LEU A 125 -0.38 -8.59 15.81
C LEU A 125 0.32 -9.90 16.17
N LYS A 126 -0.43 -11.00 16.05
CA LYS A 126 0.10 -12.36 16.24
C LYS A 126 0.17 -13.15 14.95
N GLU A 127 -0.50 -12.70 13.90
CA GLU A 127 -0.46 -13.33 12.60
C GLU A 127 -0.88 -12.30 11.55
N VAL A 128 -0.34 -12.45 10.34
CA VAL A 128 -0.81 -11.72 9.17
C VAL A 128 -1.04 -12.72 8.04
N ASP A 129 -2.29 -12.90 7.61
CA ASP A 129 -2.59 -13.80 6.49
C ASP A 129 -2.44 -13.15 5.13
N PHE A 130 -2.85 -11.89 5.03
CA PHE A 130 -2.96 -11.13 3.79
C PHE A 130 -2.45 -9.71 3.98
N ILE A 131 -1.63 -9.24 3.04
CA ILE A 131 -1.24 -7.85 2.92
C ILE A 131 -1.49 -7.31 1.52
N LYS A 132 -2.13 -6.13 1.43
CA LYS A 132 -2.16 -5.29 0.23
C LYS A 132 -1.23 -4.11 0.43
N ILE A 133 -0.41 -3.81 -0.56
CA ILE A 133 0.53 -2.68 -0.57
C ILE A 133 0.27 -1.86 -1.83
N ASP A 134 0.03 -0.57 -1.65
CA ASP A 134 -0.08 0.41 -2.72
C ASP A 134 0.58 1.70 -2.23
N ALA A 135 1.91 1.67 -2.17
CA ALA A 135 2.71 2.71 -1.52
C ALA A 135 3.39 3.64 -2.54
N GLU A 136 2.75 3.86 -3.69
CA GLU A 136 3.16 4.80 -4.75
C GLU A 136 4.64 4.62 -5.18
N GLY A 137 5.10 3.37 -5.22
CA GLY A 137 6.46 3.00 -5.62
C GLY A 137 7.38 2.59 -4.48
N TYR A 138 6.90 2.56 -3.23
CA TYR A 138 7.65 2.05 -2.07
C TYR A 138 7.40 0.55 -1.80
N ASP A 139 6.59 -0.09 -2.63
CA ASP A 139 5.97 -1.39 -2.42
C ASP A 139 6.98 -2.52 -2.20
N GLU A 140 7.93 -2.66 -3.12
CA GLU A 140 8.93 -3.74 -3.07
C GLU A 140 9.93 -3.55 -1.92
N ILE A 141 10.15 -2.31 -1.48
CA ILE A 141 10.98 -2.01 -0.30
C ILE A 141 10.26 -2.47 0.97
N ILE A 142 8.94 -2.25 1.04
CA ILE A 142 8.12 -2.75 2.16
C ILE A 142 8.10 -4.27 2.17
N ILE A 143 7.93 -4.92 1.00
CA ILE A 143 8.01 -6.38 0.89
C ILE A 143 9.35 -6.88 1.41
N GLU A 144 10.46 -6.29 0.97
CA GLU A 144 11.79 -6.66 1.48
C GLU A 144 11.85 -6.54 3.02
N SER A 145 11.37 -5.43 3.58
CA SER A 145 11.32 -5.25 5.03
C SER A 145 10.47 -6.30 5.76
N ILE A 146 9.39 -6.77 5.13
CA ILE A 146 8.54 -7.83 5.71
C ILE A 146 9.29 -9.16 5.70
N LEU A 147 9.99 -9.50 4.62
CA LEU A 147 10.73 -10.76 4.50
C LEU A 147 11.92 -10.87 5.46
N HIS A 148 12.43 -9.75 5.99
CA HIS A 148 13.47 -9.69 7.02
C HIS A 148 12.93 -9.74 8.47
N THR A 149 11.63 -9.99 8.67
CA THR A 149 11.10 -10.19 10.03
C THR A 149 11.52 -11.55 10.59
N ASP A 150 11.92 -11.57 11.87
CA ASP A 150 12.29 -12.81 12.56
C ASP A 150 11.06 -13.65 12.98
N GLN A 151 9.85 -13.09 12.87
CA GLN A 151 8.60 -13.73 13.28
C GLN A 151 7.86 -14.30 12.07
N SER A 152 8.08 -15.58 11.79
CA SER A 152 7.49 -16.27 10.61
C SER A 152 5.97 -16.12 10.47
N ASN A 153 5.23 -16.09 11.59
CA ASN A 153 3.79 -15.85 11.67
C ASN A 153 3.36 -14.45 11.20
N LEU A 154 4.28 -13.48 11.21
CA LEU A 154 4.05 -12.14 10.66
C LEU A 154 4.40 -12.05 9.18
N ILE A 155 5.00 -13.06 8.55
CA ILE A 155 5.20 -13.06 7.11
C ILE A 155 3.86 -13.45 6.44
N PRO A 156 3.24 -12.56 5.64
CA PRO A 156 1.94 -12.81 5.04
C PRO A 156 1.92 -13.98 4.07
N LYS A 157 0.94 -14.87 4.20
CA LYS A 157 0.74 -15.98 3.24
C LYS A 157 0.30 -15.49 1.86
N VAL A 158 -0.28 -14.29 1.79
CA VAL A 158 -0.67 -13.62 0.55
C VAL A 158 -0.16 -12.19 0.52
N PHE A 159 0.56 -11.83 -0.53
CA PHE A 159 0.91 -10.45 -0.87
C PHE A 159 0.13 -10.01 -2.09
N PHE A 160 -0.37 -8.78 -2.07
CA PHE A 160 -0.91 -8.06 -3.23
C PHE A 160 -0.17 -6.72 -3.33
N TRP A 161 0.46 -6.40 -4.46
CA TRP A 161 1.12 -5.11 -4.64
C TRP A 161 1.13 -4.61 -6.09
N GLU A 162 1.33 -3.31 -6.28
CA GLU A 162 1.57 -2.71 -7.59
C GLU A 162 3.06 -2.83 -7.97
N LYS A 163 3.34 -3.47 -9.11
CA LYS A 163 4.69 -3.49 -9.69
C LYS A 163 4.98 -2.17 -10.39
N ASN A 164 5.90 -1.41 -9.82
CA ASN A 164 6.41 -0.21 -10.47
C ASN A 164 7.49 -0.54 -11.51
N THR A 165 7.37 0.01 -12.72
CA THR A 165 8.26 -0.29 -13.86
C THR A 165 9.69 0.24 -13.71
N HIS A 166 10.00 0.96 -12.63
CA HIS A 166 11.26 1.68 -12.44
C HIS A 166 12.20 1.00 -11.45
N THR A 167 11.79 -0.12 -10.84
CA THR A 167 12.60 -0.86 -9.89
C THR A 167 13.11 -2.15 -10.55
N ASN A 168 14.43 -2.37 -10.54
CA ASN A 168 15.07 -3.62 -10.98
C ASN A 168 14.89 -4.75 -9.94
N ASN A 169 13.90 -4.64 -9.05
CA ASN A 169 13.95 -5.35 -7.78
C ASN A 169 13.46 -6.79 -7.92
N THR A 170 14.24 -7.67 -7.31
CA THR A 170 14.15 -9.13 -7.37
C THR A 170 13.11 -9.71 -6.40
N CYS A 171 12.12 -8.92 -5.99
CA CYS A 171 11.18 -9.35 -4.95
C CYS A 171 10.39 -10.60 -5.35
N GLU A 172 9.97 -10.69 -6.62
CA GLU A 172 9.29 -11.87 -7.18
C GLU A 172 10.16 -13.13 -7.11
N GLU A 173 11.46 -13.02 -7.38
CA GLU A 173 12.41 -14.14 -7.29
C GLU A 173 12.62 -14.56 -5.84
N LYS A 174 12.78 -13.60 -4.92
CA LYS A 174 12.91 -13.88 -3.48
C LYS A 174 11.66 -14.58 -2.94
N LEU A 175 10.48 -14.06 -3.26
CA LEU A 175 9.20 -14.68 -2.89
C LEU A 175 9.09 -16.09 -3.48
N SER A 176 9.47 -16.28 -4.74
CA SER A 176 9.46 -17.62 -5.37
C SER A 176 10.37 -18.60 -4.64
N ASN A 177 11.59 -18.17 -4.27
CA ASN A 177 12.55 -18.98 -3.50
C ASN A 177 12.05 -19.30 -2.08
N LEU A 178 11.14 -18.50 -1.54
CA LEU A 178 10.47 -18.71 -0.26
C LEU A 178 9.17 -19.52 -0.38
N GLY A 179 8.87 -20.09 -1.56
CA GLY A 179 7.69 -20.95 -1.75
C GLY A 179 6.41 -20.19 -2.09
N TYR A 180 6.50 -18.99 -2.66
CA TYR A 180 5.32 -18.28 -3.18
C TYR A 180 5.14 -18.52 -4.67
N HIS A 181 3.89 -18.66 -5.10
CA HIS A 181 3.50 -18.64 -6.50
C HIS A 181 3.05 -17.22 -6.87
N ILE A 182 3.65 -16.68 -7.94
CA ILE A 182 3.36 -15.32 -8.42
C ILE A 182 2.31 -15.35 -9.52
N PHE A 183 1.26 -14.55 -9.36
CA PHE A 183 0.19 -14.33 -10.31
C PHE A 183 0.17 -12.87 -10.75
N LEU A 184 -0.25 -12.64 -11.99
CA LEU A 184 -0.34 -11.31 -12.59
C LEU A 184 -1.81 -10.85 -12.58
N SER A 185 -2.06 -9.60 -12.22
CA SER A 185 -3.41 -9.01 -12.21
C SER A 185 -3.38 -7.53 -12.59
N GLY A 186 -4.54 -6.89 -12.66
CA GLY A 186 -4.67 -5.44 -12.89
C GLY A 186 -4.12 -4.99 -14.25
N LEU A 187 -4.80 -5.36 -15.34
CA LEU A 187 -4.45 -4.87 -16.67
C LEU A 187 -4.70 -3.37 -16.78
N ASN A 188 -3.67 -2.61 -17.16
CA ASN A 188 -3.87 -1.23 -17.57
C ASN A 188 -4.43 -1.14 -19.00
N LYS A 189 -4.77 0.08 -19.44
CA LYS A 189 -5.31 0.35 -20.78
C LYS A 189 -4.39 -0.08 -21.93
N SER A 190 -3.10 -0.28 -21.66
CA SER A 190 -2.11 -0.75 -22.64
C SER A 190 -1.92 -2.27 -22.61
N GLY A 191 -2.68 -3.00 -21.80
CA GLY A 191 -2.59 -4.46 -21.69
C GLY A 191 -1.44 -4.96 -20.82
N ASN A 192 -0.80 -4.10 -20.01
CA ASN A 192 0.25 -4.51 -19.09
C ASN A 192 -0.33 -4.80 -17.70
N TYR A 193 0.11 -5.90 -17.08
CA TYR A 193 -0.23 -6.25 -15.70
C TYR A 193 0.51 -5.35 -14.71
N MET A 194 -0.24 -4.51 -14.02
CA MET A 194 0.26 -3.60 -13.00
C MET A 194 0.37 -4.28 -11.64
N ASP A 195 -0.51 -5.22 -11.34
CA ASP A 195 -0.57 -5.85 -10.02
C ASP A 195 0.15 -7.20 -10.01
N ARG A 196 0.65 -7.57 -8.83
CA ARG A 196 1.17 -8.90 -8.51
C ARG A 196 0.43 -9.44 -7.31
N VAL A 197 0.18 -10.75 -7.35
CA VAL A 197 -0.32 -11.51 -6.21
C VAL A 197 0.66 -12.65 -5.95
N ALA A 198 1.23 -12.73 -4.76
CA ALA A 198 2.04 -13.86 -4.34
C ALA A 198 1.25 -14.68 -3.32
N ILE A 199 1.13 -15.99 -3.54
CA ILE A 199 0.41 -16.90 -2.63
C ILE A 199 1.38 -18.01 -2.20
N HIS A 200 1.58 -18.17 -0.90
CA HIS A 200 2.47 -19.20 -0.35
C HIS A 200 1.90 -20.61 -0.59
N SER A 201 2.75 -21.58 -0.95
CA SER A 201 2.34 -22.96 -1.28
C SER A 201 1.62 -23.68 -0.12
N SER A 202 1.77 -23.22 1.12
CA SER A 202 1.10 -23.84 2.28
C SER A 202 -0.42 -23.63 2.31
N ILE A 203 -0.98 -22.77 1.45
CA ILE A 203 -2.42 -22.47 1.39
C ILE A 203 -3.02 -22.65 -0.01
N LEU A 204 -2.27 -23.29 -0.93
CA LEU A 204 -2.73 -23.67 -2.27
C LEU A 204 -3.21 -25.12 -2.31
#